data_AF-A0A7R9MUR9-F1
#
_entry.id   AF-A0A7R9MUR9-F1
#
_cell.length_a   1.000
_cell.length_b   1.000
_cell.length_c   1.000
_cell.angle_alpha   90.00
_cell.angle_beta   90.00
_cell.angle_gamma   90.00
#
_symmetry.space_group_name_H-M   'P 1'
#
loop_
_entity.id
_entity.type
_entity.pdbx_description
1 polymer ?
#
loop_
_entity_poly.entity_id
_entity_poly.type
_entity_poly.pdbx_seq_one_letter_code
_entity_poly.pdbx_strand_id
1 'polypeptide(L)'
;HSLYSVIIQYAIDGHYKQSVDWFYMSALVRLQRNVRKELMVCVVDVPKDCDISSPNCIKSFEIDFLSFNRWNASKGLKDLEDD
;
A
#
# COMPACT_ATOMS: atom_id res chain seq x y z
N HIS A 1 -15.28 -11.88 -6.00
CA HIS A 1 -15.00 -11.00 -4.84
C HIS A 1 -13.64 -10.35 -5.02
N SER A 2 -13.46 -9.09 -4.63
CA SER A 2 -12.14 -8.44 -4.68
C SER A 2 -11.21 -9.04 -3.62
N LEU A 3 -9.95 -9.30 -3.99
CA LEU A 3 -8.93 -9.82 -3.07
C LEU A 3 -8.32 -8.72 -2.19
N TYR A 4 -8.23 -7.51 -2.74
CA TYR A 4 -7.56 -6.38 -2.11
C TYR A 4 -8.53 -5.27 -1.68
N SER A 5 -8.14 -4.55 -0.65
CA SER A 5 -8.60 -3.21 -0.32
C SER A 5 -7.40 -2.28 -0.35
N VAL A 6 -7.45 -1.23 -1.17
CA VAL A 6 -6.30 -0.38 -1.46
C VAL A 6 -6.47 1.00 -0.84
N ILE A 7 -5.43 1.49 -0.17
CA ILE A 7 -5.28 2.89 0.24
C ILE A 7 -4.28 3.54 -0.71
N ILE A 8 -4.61 4.70 -1.26
CA ILE A 8 -3.71 5.46 -2.13
C ILE A 8 -3.15 6.65 -1.34
N GLN A 9 -1.83 6.75 -1.27
CA GLN A 9 -1.11 7.92 -0.78
C GLN A 9 -0.41 8.59 -1.94
N TYR A 10 -0.46 9.92 -1.97
CA TYR A 10 0.25 10.70 -2.99
C TYR A 10 1.48 11.36 -2.37
N ALA A 11 2.58 11.24 -3.10
CA ALA A 11 3.79 12.01 -2.88
C ALA A 11 4.06 12.94 -4.08
N ILE A 12 4.76 14.03 -3.82
CA ILE A 12 5.28 14.92 -4.86
C ILE A 12 6.79 15.00 -4.66
N ASP A 13 7.55 14.51 -5.64
CA ASP A 13 9.02 14.37 -5.55
C ASP A 13 9.46 13.71 -4.23
N GLY A 14 8.81 12.61 -3.84
CA GLY A 14 9.07 11.88 -2.60
C GLY A 14 8.49 12.51 -1.33
N HIS A 15 7.86 13.68 -1.42
CA HIS A 15 7.23 14.35 -0.28
C HIS A 15 5.76 13.96 -0.14
N TYR A 16 5.45 13.16 0.88
CA TYR A 16 4.08 12.77 1.21
C TYR A 16 3.21 13.99 1.52
N LYS A 17 2.11 14.14 0.79
CA LYS A 17 1.11 15.19 1.06
C LYS A 17 0.34 14.91 2.35
N GLN A 18 0.17 13.63 2.68
CA GLN A 18 -0.48 13.17 3.89
C GLN A 18 0.07 11.79 4.25
N SER A 19 0.59 11.64 5.47
CA SER A 19 0.94 10.33 6.01
C SER A 19 -0.30 9.65 6.57
N VAL A 20 -0.41 8.34 6.37
CA VAL A 20 -1.44 7.55 7.02
C VAL A 20 -0.98 7.22 8.43
N ASP A 21 -1.76 7.64 9.42
CA ASP A 21 -1.49 7.36 10.82
C ASP A 21 -1.61 5.85 11.13
N TRP A 22 -0.75 5.39 12.03
CA TRP A 22 -0.68 3.97 12.38
C TRP A 22 -1.96 3.50 13.08
N PHE A 23 -2.63 4.35 13.87
CA PHE A 23 -3.88 3.95 14.53
C PHE A 23 -4.95 3.65 13.46
N TYR A 24 -5.06 4.50 12.45
CA TYR A 24 -5.96 4.32 11.31
C TYR A 24 -5.63 3.03 10.53
N MET A 25 -4.34 2.80 10.23
CA MET A 25 -3.88 1.55 9.61
C MET A 25 -4.28 0.32 10.43
N SER A 26 -4.09 0.36 11.74
CA SER A 26 -4.41 -0.77 12.62
C SER A 26 -5.91 -1.08 12.64
N ALA A 27 -6.76 -0.06 12.56
CA ALA A 27 -8.21 -0.23 12.49
C ALA A 27 -8.61 -0.85 11.13
N LEU A 28 -8.05 -0.36 10.03
CA LEU A 28 -8.31 -0.90 8.70
C LEU A 28 -7.85 -2.36 8.55
N VAL A 29 -6.66 -2.71 9.05
CA VAL A 29 -6.19 -4.11 9.06
C VAL A 29 -7.18 -5.02 9.78
N ARG A 30 -7.75 -4.59 10.92
CA ARG A 30 -8.77 -5.36 11.64
C ARG A 30 -10.07 -5.51 10.84
N LEU A 31 -10.52 -4.44 10.19
CA LEU A 31 -11.74 -4.47 9.37
C LEU A 31 -11.59 -5.38 8.15
N GLN A 32 -10.47 -5.30 7.44
CA GLN A 32 -10.24 -6.12 6.23
C GLN A 32 -10.18 -7.62 6.53
N ARG A 33 -9.72 -8.01 7.72
CA ARG A 33 -9.77 -9.41 8.20
C ARG A 33 -11.20 -9.96 8.22
N ASN A 34 -12.17 -9.16 8.65
CA ASN A 34 -13.57 -9.61 8.75
C ASN A 34 -14.20 -9.86 7.38
N VAL A 35 -13.74 -9.14 6.35
CA VAL A 35 -14.24 -9.26 4.97
C VAL A 35 -13.33 -10.13 4.09
N ARG A 36 -12.33 -10.81 4.68
CA ARG A 36 -11.36 -11.67 3.98
C ARG A 36 -10.66 -10.97 2.81
N LYS A 37 -10.29 -9.70 3.00
CA LYS A 37 -9.49 -8.93 2.04
C LYS A 37 -8.10 -8.65 2.60
N GLU A 38 -7.15 -8.53 1.70
CA GLU A 38 -5.80 -8.07 1.99
C GLU A 38 -5.75 -6.54 1.90
N LEU A 39 -5.17 -5.89 2.91
CA LEU A 39 -5.01 -4.44 2.88
C LEU A 39 -3.70 -4.09 2.18
N MET A 40 -3.75 -3.26 1.14
CA MET A 40 -2.58 -2.78 0.41
C MET A 40 -2.51 -1.27 0.51
N VAL A 41 -1.33 -0.73 0.79
CA VAL A 41 -1.03 0.69 0.70
C VAL A 41 -0.23 0.91 -0.56
N CYS A 42 -0.71 1.76 -1.45
CA CYS A 42 0.00 2.19 -2.64
C CYS A 42 0.41 3.65 -2.49
N VAL A 43 1.69 3.93 -2.71
CA VAL A 43 2.21 5.30 -2.81
C VAL A 43 2.38 5.59 -4.29
N VAL A 44 1.78 6.68 -4.75
CA VAL A 44 1.96 7.21 -6.09
C VAL A 44 2.78 8.48 -5.95
N ASP A 45 4.04 8.41 -6.37
CA ASP A 45 4.91 9.56 -6.41
C ASP A 45 4.79 10.25 -7.77
N VAL A 46 4.39 11.52 -7.73
CA VAL A 46 4.11 12.34 -8.91
C VAL A 46 5.18 13.41 -9.01
N PRO A 47 5.91 13.51 -10.13
CA PRO A 47 6.87 14.59 -10.32
C PRO A 47 6.15 15.95 -10.24
N LYS A 48 6.73 16.92 -9.52
CA LYS A 48 6.07 18.22 -9.30
C LYS A 48 5.71 18.97 -10.57
N ASP A 49 6.55 18.87 -11.60
CA ASP A 49 6.36 19.54 -12.88
C ASP A 49 5.62 18.66 -13.92
N CYS A 50 5.00 17.57 -13.47
CA CYS A 50 4.22 16.70 -14.33
C CYS A 50 2.91 17.36 -14.79
N ASP A 51 2.71 17.44 -16.10
CA ASP A 51 1.43 17.88 -16.68
C ASP A 51 0.37 16.76 -16.57
N ILE A 52 -0.37 16.76 -15.47
CA ILE A 52 -1.44 15.79 -15.19
C ILE A 52 -2.63 15.87 -16.16
N SER A 53 -2.71 16.90 -17.03
CA SER A 53 -3.77 17.01 -18.04
C SER A 53 -3.55 16.08 -19.23
N SER A 54 -2.31 15.66 -19.47
CA SER A 54 -1.94 14.73 -20.53
C SER A 54 -2.05 13.29 -20.05
N PRO A 55 -2.67 12.36 -20.81
CA PRO A 55 -2.71 10.95 -20.44
C PRO A 55 -1.32 10.29 -20.41
N ASN A 56 -0.30 10.93 -21.01
CA ASN A 56 1.08 10.45 -20.93
C ASN A 56 1.73 10.67 -19.55
N CYS A 57 1.12 11.47 -18.67
CA CYS A 57 1.63 11.75 -17.33
C CYS A 57 1.85 10.48 -16.49
N ILE A 58 0.99 9.48 -16.66
CA ILE A 58 1.02 8.22 -15.90
C ILE A 58 2.37 7.50 -16.02
N LYS A 59 3.06 7.65 -17.16
CA LYS A 59 4.37 7.03 -17.40
C LYS A 59 5.48 7.63 -16.53
N SER A 60 5.27 8.83 -16.00
CA SER A 60 6.21 9.52 -15.12
C SER A 60 5.93 9.28 -13.64
N PHE A 61 4.86 8.56 -13.30
CA PHE A 61 4.55 8.25 -11.91
C PHE A 61 5.36 7.05 -11.47
N GLU A 62 5.92 7.12 -10.27
CA GLU A 62 6.49 5.98 -9.58
C GLU A 62 5.45 5.42 -8.61
N ILE A 63 5.31 4.10 -8.58
CA ILE A 63 4.32 3.43 -7.74
C ILE A 63 5.02 2.41 -6.86
N ASP A 64 5.00 2.68 -5.56
CA ASP A 64 5.38 1.73 -4.54
C ASP A 64 4.16 1.13 -3.86
N PHE A 65 4.29 -0.09 -3.35
CA PHE A 65 3.22 -0.71 -2.59
C PHE A 65 3.74 -1.54 -1.42
N LEU A 66 2.97 -1.50 -0.34
CA LEU A 66 3.16 -2.33 0.84
C LEU A 66 1.88 -3.10 1.12
N SER A 67 1.97 -4.43 1.11
CA SER A 67 0.82 -5.27 1.44
C SER A 67 0.88 -5.78 2.88
N PHE A 68 -0.25 -5.63 3.58
CA PHE A 68 -0.44 -6.11 4.95
C PHE A 68 -1.09 -7.49 4.90
N ASN A 69 -0.23 -8.49 4.72
CA ASN A 69 -0.62 -9.88 4.75
C ASN A 69 -0.79 -10.41 6.17
N ARG A 70 -1.63 -11.45 6.30
CA ARG A 70 -1.74 -12.23 7.54
C ARG A 70 -0.39 -12.89 7.79
N TRP A 71 0.26 -12.56 8.92
CA TRP A 71 1.29 -13.45 9.47
C TRP A 71 0.60 -14.77 9.81
N ASN A 72 0.72 -15.74 8.91
CA ASN A 72 0.35 -17.10 9.21
C ASN A 72 1.52 -17.66 10.02
N ALA A 73 1.32 -17.87 11.32
CA ALA A 73 2.35 -18.45 12.18
C ALA A 73 2.91 -19.79 11.64
N SER A 74 2.14 -20.50 10.79
CA SER A 74 2.57 -21.71 10.08
C SER A 74 3.56 -21.48 8.93
N LYS A 75 3.68 -20.26 8.38
CA LYS A 75 4.72 -19.90 7.40
C LYS A 75 5.99 -19.43 8.10
N GLY A 76 5.85 -18.58 9.12
CA GLY A 76 7.00 -18.07 9.87
C GLY A 76 7.79 -19.12 10.66
N LEU A 77 7.20 -20.29 10.94
CA LEU A 77 7.95 -21.40 11.55
C LEU A 77 8.90 -22.08 10.56
N LYS A 78 8.52 -22.17 9.27
CA LYS A 78 9.39 -22.78 8.23
C LYS A 78 10.60 -21.92 7.92
N ASP A 79 10.41 -20.59 7.87
CA ASP A 79 11.50 -19.67 7.59
C ASP A 79 12.53 -19.57 8.74
N LEU A 80 12.22 -20.11 9.93
CA LEU A 80 13.10 -20.18 11.10
C LEU A 80 13.66 -21.59 11.36
N GLU A 81 13.20 -22.61 10.62
CA GLU A 81 13.69 -24.00 10.69
C GLU A 81 14.74 -24.30 9.60
N ASP A 82 14.98 -23.35 8.69
CA ASP A 82 15.94 -23.44 7.57
C ASP A 82 17.25 -22.62 7.81
N ASP A 83 17.55 -22.23 9.07
CA ASP A 83 18.84 -21.66 9.55
C ASP A 83 19.56 -22.63 10.50
#